data_AF-A0A6V7X2U7-F1
#
_entry.id   AF-A0A6V7X2U7-F1
#
_cell.length_a   1.000
_cell.length_b   1.000
_cell.length_c   1.000
_cell.angle_alpha   90.00
_cell.angle_beta   90.00
_cell.angle_gamma   90.00
#
_symmetry.space_group_name_H-M   'P 1'
#
loop_
_entity.id
_entity.type
_entity.pdbx_description
1 polymer ?
#
loop_
_entity_poly.entity_id
_entity_poly.type
_entity_poly.pdbx_seq_one_letter_code
_entity_poly.pdbx_strand_id
1 'polypeptide(L)'
;MEGKTLFLNIFLFFTFILLIKAQNNLVVSPKYTTKDTCLNPSKASGPITSNLNKPINGGIFTLYGIGGRGACGLDIDAPTMSAAASGSLFNNAAQWVPSCLPDKRYLLNDPICMSKCVKITYKCVGCSAAKTLTVPINNKCPECATNHVDLSTDAFKWLEPQGGTVGIAKDATITYINC
;
A
#
# COMPACT_ATOMS: atom_id res chain seq x y z
N MET A 1 41.42 -31.22 -42.51
CA MET A 1 41.90 -31.97 -41.32
C MET A 1 43.07 -31.16 -40.80
N GLU A 2 43.16 -30.56 -39.63
CA GLU A 2 42.46 -30.48 -38.33
C GLU A 2 42.92 -29.10 -37.76
N GLY A 3 42.18 -28.29 -37.01
CA GLY A 3 41.40 -28.64 -35.83
C GLY A 3 42.21 -28.29 -34.57
N LYS A 4 41.66 -27.38 -33.74
CA LYS A 4 41.98 -27.10 -32.32
C LYS A 4 42.96 -25.97 -32.01
N THR A 5 42.42 -24.79 -31.69
CA THR A 5 42.69 -24.05 -30.43
C THR A 5 41.55 -23.06 -30.18
N LEU A 6 40.45 -23.51 -29.56
CA LEU A 6 39.44 -22.58 -29.01
C LEU A 6 38.63 -23.26 -27.88
N PHE A 7 39.31 -23.69 -26.82
CA PHE A 7 38.64 -24.19 -25.63
C PHE A 7 39.40 -23.74 -24.38
N LEU A 8 39.28 -22.46 -24.03
CA LEU A 8 39.61 -22.01 -22.68
C LEU A 8 38.99 -20.64 -22.36
N ASN A 9 37.66 -20.49 -22.43
CA ASN A 9 36.96 -19.33 -21.85
C ASN A 9 35.45 -19.54 -21.63
N ILE A 10 34.98 -20.79 -21.49
CA ILE A 10 33.56 -21.10 -21.22
C ILE A 10 33.43 -21.84 -19.88
N PHE A 11 34.08 -21.35 -18.83
CA PHE A 11 33.92 -21.94 -17.49
C PHE A 11 33.97 -20.94 -16.32
N LEU A 12 33.75 -19.64 -16.59
CA LEU A 12 33.65 -18.61 -15.54
C LEU A 12 32.50 -17.61 -15.75
N PHE A 13 31.49 -17.97 -16.54
CA PHE A 13 30.25 -17.19 -16.69
C PHE A 13 28.99 -17.93 -16.22
N PHE A 14 29.17 -18.96 -15.39
CA PHE A 14 28.07 -19.72 -14.77
C PHE A 14 28.25 -19.71 -13.25
N THR A 15 27.97 -18.59 -12.60
CA THR A 15 27.45 -18.47 -11.21
C THR A 15 27.50 -17.01 -10.72
N PHE A 16 26.95 -16.09 -11.50
CA PHE A 16 26.30 -14.91 -10.94
C PHE A 16 24.81 -15.01 -11.23
N ILE A 17 24.20 -16.17 -10.93
CA ILE A 17 22.78 -16.20 -10.62
C ILE A 17 22.66 -15.40 -9.32
N LEU A 18 22.47 -14.11 -9.48
CA LEU A 18 22.10 -13.20 -8.41
C LEU A 18 20.83 -13.81 -7.81
N LEU A 19 20.96 -14.51 -6.68
CA LEU A 19 19.85 -14.79 -5.78
C LEU A 19 19.37 -13.43 -5.28
N ILE A 20 18.60 -12.72 -6.11
CA ILE A 20 17.70 -11.69 -5.62
C ILE A 20 16.67 -12.47 -4.81
N LYS A 21 16.93 -12.64 -3.52
CA LYS A 21 15.88 -13.10 -2.60
C LYS A 21 14.77 -12.06 -2.73
N ALA A 22 13.64 -12.47 -3.30
CA ALA A 22 12.47 -11.63 -3.35
C ALA A 22 12.15 -11.16 -1.93
N GLN A 23 12.06 -9.84 -1.75
CA GLN A 23 11.72 -9.25 -0.46
C GLN A 23 10.27 -9.61 -0.15
N ASN A 24 10.05 -10.41 0.90
CA ASN A 24 8.71 -10.85 1.30
C ASN A 24 8.03 -9.85 2.26
N ASN A 25 8.69 -8.78 2.66
CA ASN A 25 8.12 -7.77 3.54
C ASN A 25 8.56 -6.37 3.11
N LEU A 26 7.63 -5.49 2.79
CA LEU A 26 7.89 -4.09 2.44
C LEU A 26 7.02 -3.17 3.30
N VAL A 27 7.63 -2.12 3.83
CA VAL A 27 6.95 -1.05 4.57
C VAL A 27 7.24 0.26 3.86
N VAL A 28 6.18 0.97 3.48
CA VAL A 28 6.24 2.27 2.83
C VAL A 28 5.78 3.32 3.83
N SER A 29 6.64 4.29 4.11
CA SER A 29 6.31 5.38 5.03
C SER A 29 5.37 6.40 4.37
N PRO A 30 4.44 7.02 5.12
CA PRO A 30 3.69 8.18 4.65
C PRO A 30 4.63 9.29 4.18
N LYS A 31 4.23 10.03 3.13
CA LYS A 31 4.95 11.22 2.67
C LYS A 31 4.92 12.36 3.69
N TYR A 32 3.80 12.46 4.42
CA TYR A 32 3.56 13.50 5.41
C TYR A 32 3.16 12.87 6.73
N THR A 33 3.65 13.45 7.82
CA THR A 33 3.29 13.09 9.19
C THR A 33 2.18 14.00 9.72
N THR A 34 1.64 13.66 10.90
CA THR A 34 0.71 14.55 11.64
C THR A 34 1.35 15.89 12.01
N LYS A 35 2.68 15.92 12.21
CA LYS A 35 3.42 17.15 12.44
C LYS A 35 3.43 18.05 11.20
N ASP A 36 3.67 17.47 10.02
CA ASP A 36 3.70 18.23 8.76
C ASP A 36 2.32 18.78 8.38
N THR A 37 1.28 18.03 8.70
CA THR A 37 -0.11 18.38 8.37
C THR A 37 -0.78 19.27 9.42
N CYS A 38 -0.23 19.35 10.63
CA CYS A 38 -0.86 19.94 11.83
C CYS A 38 -2.19 19.28 12.25
N LEU A 39 -2.50 18.10 11.73
CA LEU A 39 -3.60 17.30 12.24
C LEU A 39 -3.25 16.73 13.61
N ASN A 40 -4.21 16.72 14.52
CA ASN A 40 -4.02 16.25 15.88
C ASN A 40 -4.85 14.98 16.14
N PRO A 41 -4.22 13.79 16.20
CA PRO A 41 -4.90 12.53 16.49
C PRO A 41 -5.68 12.52 17.80
N SER A 42 -5.24 13.26 18.83
CA SER A 42 -5.95 13.30 20.12
C SER A 42 -7.25 14.10 20.08
N LYS A 43 -7.46 14.89 19.02
CA LYS A 43 -8.67 15.70 18.81
C LYS A 43 -9.60 15.12 17.73
N ALA A 44 -9.29 13.94 17.22
CA ALA A 44 -10.05 13.29 16.16
C ALA A 44 -10.52 11.91 16.62
N SER A 45 -11.75 11.55 16.26
CA SER A 45 -12.33 10.23 16.49
C SER A 45 -13.04 9.75 15.24
N GLY A 46 -13.13 8.44 15.07
CA GLY A 46 -13.66 7.85 13.86
C GLY A 46 -13.61 6.33 13.86
N PRO A 47 -14.32 5.69 12.92
CA PRO A 47 -14.53 4.24 12.92
C PRO A 47 -13.25 3.41 12.72
N ILE A 48 -12.20 3.99 12.13
CA ILE A 48 -10.92 3.31 11.96
C ILE A 48 -10.33 2.81 13.29
N THR A 49 -10.50 3.55 14.39
CA THR A 49 -9.88 3.23 15.67
C THR A 49 -10.32 1.87 16.22
N SER A 50 -11.59 1.50 16.03
CA SER A 50 -12.10 0.18 16.46
C SER A 50 -11.64 -0.97 15.57
N ASN A 51 -11.00 -0.68 14.43
CA ASN A 51 -10.53 -1.67 13.45
C ASN A 51 -9.01 -1.87 13.47
N LEU A 52 -8.29 -1.11 14.31
CA LEU A 52 -6.83 -1.23 14.42
C LEU A 52 -6.42 -2.57 15.03
N ASN A 53 -5.33 -3.12 14.50
CA ASN A 53 -4.69 -4.35 14.95
C ASN A 53 -5.61 -5.58 14.96
N LYS A 54 -6.65 -5.58 14.13
CA LYS A 54 -7.56 -6.70 13.93
C LYS A 54 -7.33 -7.29 12.53
N PRO A 55 -6.67 -8.46 12.41
CA PRO A 55 -6.54 -9.14 11.13
C PRO A 55 -7.90 -9.57 10.60
N ILE A 56 -8.17 -9.27 9.34
CA ILE A 56 -9.38 -9.65 8.62
C ILE A 56 -8.97 -10.59 7.49
N ASN A 57 -9.40 -11.85 7.56
CA ASN A 57 -9.16 -12.86 6.53
C ASN A 57 -10.19 -12.76 5.39
N GLY A 58 -9.92 -13.41 4.25
CA GLY A 58 -10.78 -13.29 3.07
C GLY A 58 -10.79 -11.88 2.48
N GLY A 59 -9.68 -11.17 2.65
CA GLY A 59 -9.49 -9.81 2.18
C GLY A 59 -9.37 -9.74 0.66
N ILE A 60 -9.83 -8.64 0.11
CA ILE A 60 -9.78 -8.31 -1.31
C ILE A 60 -8.91 -7.08 -1.48
N PHE A 61 -8.06 -7.08 -2.50
CA PHE A 61 -7.45 -5.84 -2.95
C PHE A 61 -7.58 -5.66 -4.46
N THR A 62 -7.84 -4.41 -4.84
CA THR A 62 -7.96 -3.94 -6.23
C THR A 62 -6.96 -2.83 -6.50
N LEU A 63 -7.03 -2.20 -7.67
CA LEU A 63 -6.21 -1.04 -8.01
C LEU A 63 -7.04 0.17 -8.46
N TYR A 64 -6.64 1.36 -8.00
CA TYR A 64 -7.16 2.64 -8.51
C TYR A 64 -6.17 3.30 -9.49
N GLY A 65 -6.66 4.34 -10.16
CA GLY A 65 -5.89 5.15 -11.11
C GLY A 65 -4.78 5.98 -10.45
N ILE A 66 -4.16 6.88 -11.22
CA ILE A 66 -3.05 7.71 -10.74
C ILE A 66 -3.43 9.20 -10.72
N GLY A 67 -2.78 9.95 -9.82
CA GLY A 67 -2.84 11.40 -9.77
C GLY A 67 -4.05 12.00 -9.05
N GLY A 68 -3.88 13.22 -8.56
CA GLY A 68 -4.91 13.96 -7.85
C GLY A 68 -4.86 13.81 -6.33
N ARG A 69 -5.84 14.41 -5.65
CA ARG A 69 -5.95 14.41 -4.19
C ARG A 69 -7.00 13.42 -3.73
N GLY A 70 -6.63 12.59 -2.77
CA GLY A 70 -7.52 11.61 -2.18
C GLY A 70 -8.46 12.23 -1.15
N ALA A 71 -9.31 11.40 -0.56
CA ALA A 71 -10.26 11.82 0.47
C ALA A 71 -9.61 12.48 1.70
N CYS A 72 -8.31 12.25 1.94
CA CYS A 72 -7.56 12.91 3.01
C CYS A 72 -7.01 14.30 2.64
N GLY A 73 -7.15 14.72 1.38
CA GLY A 73 -6.53 15.95 0.84
C GLY A 73 -5.05 15.78 0.47
N LEU A 74 -4.50 14.59 0.64
CA LEU A 74 -3.13 14.23 0.29
C LEU A 74 -3.07 13.69 -1.15
N ASP A 75 -1.91 13.81 -1.78
CA ASP A 75 -1.70 13.28 -3.14
C ASP A 75 -1.75 11.74 -3.10
N ILE A 76 -2.51 11.11 -4.00
CA ILE A 76 -2.74 9.66 -4.00
C ILE A 76 -1.58 8.85 -4.61
N ASP A 77 -0.65 9.54 -5.26
CA ASP A 77 0.56 9.01 -5.88
C ASP A 77 1.82 9.37 -5.07
N ALA A 78 1.65 9.93 -3.87
CA ALA A 78 2.75 10.38 -3.02
C ALA A 78 2.54 9.93 -1.56
N PRO A 79 3.14 8.80 -1.13
CA PRO A 79 4.12 7.99 -1.86
C PRO A 79 3.49 7.18 -3.00
N THR A 80 4.34 6.68 -3.90
CA THR A 80 3.93 5.90 -5.08
C THR A 80 3.12 4.65 -4.72
N MET A 81 3.34 4.11 -3.51
CA MET A 81 2.60 2.99 -2.94
C MET A 81 1.72 3.45 -1.79
N SER A 82 0.40 3.47 -2.00
CA SER A 82 -0.59 3.85 -0.99
C SER A 82 -1.90 3.09 -1.19
N ALA A 83 -2.86 3.31 -0.29
CA ALA A 83 -4.16 2.64 -0.30
C ALA A 83 -5.33 3.62 -0.12
N ALA A 84 -6.44 3.30 -0.79
CA ALA A 84 -7.77 3.74 -0.45
C ALA A 84 -8.44 2.70 0.46
N ALA A 85 -8.91 3.14 1.63
CA ALA A 85 -9.61 2.27 2.57
C ALA A 85 -11.13 2.39 2.43
N SER A 86 -11.86 1.40 2.95
CA SER A 86 -13.33 1.40 2.98
C SER A 86 -13.91 2.72 3.47
N GLY A 87 -14.93 3.23 2.77
CA GLY A 87 -15.68 4.41 3.19
C GLY A 87 -16.28 4.30 4.58
N SER A 88 -16.63 3.09 5.02
CA SER A 88 -17.15 2.83 6.38
C SER A 88 -16.15 3.11 7.51
N LEU A 89 -14.85 3.23 7.18
CA LEU A 89 -13.79 3.54 8.12
C LEU A 89 -13.56 5.04 8.30
N PHE A 90 -14.15 5.87 7.44
CA PHE A 90 -14.13 7.33 7.55
C PHE A 90 -15.29 7.81 8.44
N ASN A 91 -15.02 8.84 9.22
CA ASN A 91 -16.01 9.56 9.99
C ASN A 91 -16.77 10.52 9.08
N ASN A 92 -18.07 10.25 8.86
CA ASN A 92 -18.94 11.12 8.05
C ASN A 92 -19.12 12.54 8.61
N ALA A 93 -18.80 12.77 9.88
CA ALA A 93 -18.83 14.10 10.50
C ALA A 93 -17.47 14.83 10.46
N ALA A 94 -16.42 14.22 9.91
CA ALA A 94 -15.10 14.84 9.82
C ALA A 94 -15.15 16.13 9.01
N GLN A 95 -14.42 17.15 9.48
CA GLN A 95 -14.40 18.48 8.87
C GLN A 95 -13.08 18.69 8.13
N TRP A 96 -13.12 19.43 7.03
CA TRP A 96 -11.92 19.91 6.35
C TRP A 96 -11.32 21.07 7.13
N VAL A 97 -10.04 20.99 7.47
CA VAL A 97 -9.32 22.02 8.24
C VAL A 97 -8.08 22.50 7.47
N PRO A 98 -7.65 23.76 7.68
CA PRO A 98 -6.38 24.23 7.14
C PRO A 98 -5.21 23.36 7.59
N SER A 99 -4.29 23.04 6.68
CA SER A 99 -3.06 22.30 7.02
C SER A 99 -1.85 23.21 7.17
N CYS A 100 -0.78 22.66 7.74
CA CYS A 100 0.54 23.28 7.80
C CYS A 100 1.44 22.96 6.60
N LEU A 101 0.91 22.32 5.55
CA LEU A 101 1.68 22.06 4.35
C LEU A 101 2.02 23.38 3.61
N PRO A 102 3.16 23.46 2.90
CA PRO A 102 3.58 24.69 2.22
C PRO A 102 2.54 25.27 1.25
N ASP A 103 1.74 24.43 0.61
CA ASP A 103 0.70 24.83 -0.33
C ASP A 103 -0.65 25.18 0.34
N LYS A 104 -0.71 25.13 1.68
CA LYS A 104 -1.87 25.52 2.50
C LYS A 104 -3.17 24.81 2.12
N ARG A 105 -3.08 23.59 1.55
CA ARG A 105 -4.27 22.80 1.23
C ARG A 105 -5.06 22.47 2.48
N TYR A 106 -6.36 22.25 2.33
CA TYR A 106 -7.20 21.71 3.40
C TYR A 106 -7.02 20.20 3.46
N LEU A 107 -7.07 19.64 4.67
CA LEU A 107 -7.02 18.20 4.92
C LEU A 107 -8.25 17.79 5.72
N LEU A 108 -8.68 16.54 5.54
CA LEU A 108 -9.79 15.99 6.30
C LEU A 108 -9.32 15.68 7.73
N ASN A 109 -9.96 16.30 8.73
CA ASN A 109 -9.69 16.05 10.15
C ASN A 109 -10.36 14.75 10.62
N ASP A 110 -9.90 13.64 10.07
CA ASP A 110 -10.36 12.28 10.33
C ASP A 110 -9.17 11.43 10.80
N PRO A 111 -9.29 10.62 11.88
CA PRO A 111 -8.18 9.78 12.33
C PRO A 111 -7.65 8.82 11.26
N ILE A 112 -8.42 8.43 10.24
CA ILE A 112 -7.91 7.59 9.14
C ILE A 112 -6.88 8.33 8.28
N CYS A 113 -6.95 9.65 8.24
CA CYS A 113 -6.02 10.53 7.53
C CYS A 113 -4.79 10.91 8.37
N MET A 114 -4.61 10.30 9.54
CA MET A 114 -3.57 10.64 10.51
C MET A 114 -2.69 9.43 10.85
N SER A 115 -1.63 9.22 10.08
CA SER A 115 -0.65 8.13 10.26
C SER A 115 -1.32 6.76 10.39
N LYS A 116 -2.22 6.42 9.46
CA LYS A 116 -2.81 5.08 9.37
C LYS A 116 -2.31 4.38 8.14
N CYS A 117 -2.01 3.10 8.32
CA CYS A 117 -1.49 2.22 7.29
C CYS A 117 -2.39 1.00 7.20
N VAL A 118 -2.41 0.38 6.03
CA VAL A 118 -2.91 -0.98 5.87
C VAL A 118 -1.73 -1.92 5.69
N LYS A 119 -1.71 -3.00 6.48
CA LYS A 119 -0.82 -4.14 6.31
C LYS A 119 -1.60 -5.25 5.61
N ILE A 120 -1.07 -5.74 4.50
CA ILE A 120 -1.68 -6.79 3.67
C ILE A 120 -0.69 -7.94 3.59
N THR A 121 -1.09 -9.11 4.06
CA THR A 121 -0.34 -10.36 3.85
C THR A 121 -1.07 -11.19 2.80
N TYR A 122 -0.35 -11.62 1.76
CA TYR A 122 -0.93 -12.27 0.59
C TYR A 122 0.05 -13.24 -0.06
N LYS A 123 -0.43 -14.40 -0.52
CA LYS A 123 0.33 -15.32 -1.36
C LYS A 123 -0.09 -15.12 -2.81
N CYS A 124 0.76 -14.45 -3.59
CA CYS A 124 0.52 -14.25 -5.01
C CYS A 124 0.45 -15.54 -5.82
N VAL A 125 -0.21 -15.46 -6.96
CA VAL A 125 -0.28 -16.54 -7.94
C VAL A 125 1.12 -16.85 -8.42
N GLY A 126 1.50 -18.13 -8.37
CA GLY A 126 2.84 -18.59 -8.75
C GLY A 126 3.96 -18.28 -7.74
N CYS A 127 3.66 -17.61 -6.62
CA CYS A 127 4.66 -17.31 -5.60
C CYS A 127 4.85 -18.49 -4.63
N SER A 128 6.11 -18.78 -4.31
CA SER A 128 6.47 -19.85 -3.37
C SER A 128 6.17 -19.49 -1.91
N ALA A 129 6.13 -18.20 -1.59
CA ALA A 129 5.90 -17.67 -0.25
C ALA A 129 4.91 -16.50 -0.27
N ALA A 130 4.28 -16.25 0.89
CA ALA A 130 3.47 -15.06 1.10
C ALA A 130 4.35 -13.82 1.25
N LYS A 131 3.84 -12.68 0.79
CA LYS A 131 4.42 -11.35 0.97
C LYS A 131 3.59 -10.55 1.95
N THR A 132 4.20 -9.57 2.59
CA THR A 132 3.55 -8.57 3.43
C THR A 132 3.89 -7.17 2.94
N LEU A 133 2.89 -6.37 2.64
CA LEU A 133 3.03 -4.97 2.27
C LEU A 133 2.33 -4.10 3.31
N THR A 134 3.03 -3.09 3.83
CA THR A 134 2.45 -2.04 4.64
C THR A 134 2.55 -0.72 3.89
N VAL A 135 1.41 -0.09 3.64
CA VAL A 135 1.32 1.19 2.90
C VAL A 135 0.42 2.18 3.63
N PRO A 136 0.67 3.49 3.49
CA PRO A 136 -0.17 4.52 4.08
C PRO A 136 -1.55 4.57 3.42
N ILE A 137 -2.56 4.94 4.21
CA ILE A 137 -3.90 5.24 3.74
C ILE A 137 -3.99 6.74 3.51
N ASN A 138 -4.28 7.15 2.28
CA ASN A 138 -4.44 8.56 1.89
C ASN A 138 -5.72 8.81 1.08
N ASN A 139 -6.49 7.76 0.79
CA ASN A 139 -7.70 7.84 -0.01
C ASN A 139 -8.85 6.98 0.53
N LYS A 140 -10.03 7.12 -0.07
CA LYS A 140 -11.25 6.40 0.27
C LYS A 140 -11.76 5.61 -0.93
N CYS A 141 -12.17 4.37 -0.70
CA CYS A 141 -12.99 3.56 -1.60
C CYS A 141 -14.40 3.47 -0.99
N PRO A 142 -15.35 4.32 -1.41
CA PRO A 142 -16.69 4.39 -0.82
C PRO A 142 -17.48 3.07 -0.86
N GLU A 143 -17.30 2.30 -1.93
CA GLU A 143 -17.99 1.04 -2.23
C GLU A 143 -17.33 -0.19 -1.57
N CYS A 144 -16.08 -0.06 -1.13
CA CYS A 144 -15.33 -1.15 -0.53
C CYS A 144 -15.89 -1.50 0.86
N ALA A 145 -16.07 -2.80 1.11
CA ALA A 145 -16.27 -3.32 2.46
C ALA A 145 -14.98 -3.17 3.30
N THR A 146 -15.07 -3.34 4.62
CA THR A 146 -13.91 -3.18 5.53
C THR A 146 -12.74 -4.14 5.22
N ASN A 147 -13.01 -5.29 4.62
CA ASN A 147 -12.00 -6.26 4.14
C ASN A 147 -11.61 -6.05 2.66
N HIS A 148 -11.92 -4.89 2.06
CA HIS A 148 -11.53 -4.55 0.70
C HIS A 148 -10.76 -3.23 0.71
N VAL A 149 -9.54 -3.25 0.18
CA VAL A 149 -8.70 -2.07 0.00
C VAL A 149 -8.35 -1.87 -1.47
N ASP A 150 -8.34 -0.63 -1.91
CA ASP A 150 -7.99 -0.28 -3.29
C ASP A 150 -6.57 0.28 -3.29
N LEU A 151 -5.64 -0.34 -4.01
CA LEU A 151 -4.23 -0.02 -3.94
C LEU A 151 -3.80 0.87 -5.10
N SER A 152 -2.73 1.65 -4.89
CA SER A 152 -2.05 2.21 -6.05
C SER A 152 -1.50 1.08 -6.93
N THR A 153 -1.33 1.36 -8.22
CA THR A 153 -0.87 0.35 -9.20
C THR A 153 0.45 -0.32 -8.77
N ASP A 154 1.39 0.44 -8.21
CA ASP A 154 2.67 -0.09 -7.77
C ASP A 154 2.55 -0.96 -6.51
N ALA A 155 1.69 -0.58 -5.56
CA ALA A 155 1.40 -1.39 -4.38
C ALA A 155 0.72 -2.72 -4.78
N PHE A 156 -0.23 -2.67 -5.71
CA PHE A 156 -0.88 -3.85 -6.24
C PHE A 156 0.13 -4.79 -6.90
N LYS A 157 0.94 -4.30 -7.85
CA LYS A 157 1.90 -5.11 -8.61
C LYS A 157 3.01 -5.69 -7.74
N TRP A 158 3.36 -5.03 -6.64
CA TRP A 158 4.33 -5.59 -5.70
C TRP A 158 3.77 -6.85 -5.02
N LEU A 159 2.51 -6.82 -4.59
CA LEU A 159 1.81 -7.96 -3.98
C LEU A 159 1.49 -9.04 -5.01
N GLU A 160 0.90 -8.67 -6.14
CA GLU A 160 0.44 -9.57 -7.21
C GLU A 160 1.02 -9.15 -8.58
N PRO A 161 2.27 -9.56 -8.89
CA PRO A 161 2.96 -9.16 -10.11
C PRO A 161 2.28 -9.63 -11.40
N GLN A 162 1.43 -10.67 -11.34
CA GLN A 162 0.70 -11.14 -12.52
C GLN A 162 -0.57 -10.31 -12.80
N GLY A 163 -0.88 -9.31 -11.97
CA GLY A 163 -2.04 -8.43 -12.17
C GLY A 163 -3.36 -8.97 -11.62
N GLY A 164 -3.37 -10.16 -11.01
CA GLY A 164 -4.56 -10.80 -10.46
C GLY A 164 -5.56 -11.21 -11.53
N THR A 165 -6.79 -11.52 -11.13
CA THR A 165 -7.88 -11.75 -12.10
C THR A 165 -8.54 -10.43 -12.42
N VAL A 166 -8.16 -9.81 -13.55
CA VAL A 166 -8.71 -8.53 -14.01
C VAL A 166 -8.51 -7.41 -12.96
N GLY A 167 -7.32 -7.33 -12.34
CA GLY A 167 -7.02 -6.31 -11.33
C GLY A 167 -7.62 -6.59 -9.95
N ILE A 168 -8.11 -7.81 -9.70
CA ILE A 168 -8.67 -8.23 -8.41
C ILE A 168 -7.82 -9.38 -7.85
N ALA A 169 -7.39 -9.25 -6.60
CA ALA A 169 -6.80 -10.31 -5.81
C ALA A 169 -7.63 -10.58 -4.56
N LYS A 170 -7.75 -11.85 -4.17
CA LYS A 170 -8.60 -12.33 -3.07
C LYS A 170 -7.79 -13.16 -2.08
N ASP A 171 -8.40 -13.50 -0.95
CA ASP A 171 -7.82 -14.34 0.10
C ASP A 171 -6.57 -13.74 0.76
N ALA A 172 -6.48 -12.41 0.80
CA ALA A 172 -5.49 -11.71 1.60
C ALA A 172 -5.89 -11.66 3.09
N THR A 173 -4.93 -11.38 3.96
CA THR A 173 -5.18 -10.93 5.33
C THR A 173 -4.92 -9.42 5.39
N ILE A 174 -5.93 -8.64 5.75
CA ILE A 174 -5.86 -7.18 5.87
C ILE A 174 -5.82 -6.79 7.34
N THR A 175 -4.93 -5.89 7.73
CA THR A 175 -4.87 -5.33 9.09
C THR A 175 -4.64 -3.84 9.01
N TYR A 176 -5.55 -3.04 9.55
CA TYR A 176 -5.34 -1.62 9.73
C TYR A 176 -4.44 -1.38 10.96
N ILE A 177 -3.43 -0.53 10.81
CA ILE A 177 -2.45 -0.24 11.87
C ILE A 177 -2.13 1.25 11.90
N ASN A 178 -1.49 1.69 12.98
CA ASN A 178 -0.75 2.95 12.93
C ASN A 178 0.49 2.76 12.05
N CYS A 179 0.78 3.76 11.23
CA CYS A 179 2.14 4.04 10.82
C CYS A 179 2.84 4.75 12.01
#